data_AF-A0A2W6YDF8-F1
#
_entry.id   AF-A0A2W6YDF8-F1
#
_cell.length_a   1.000
_cell.length_b   1.000
_cell.length_c   1.000
_cell.angle_alpha   90.00
_cell.angle_beta   90.00
_cell.angle_gamma   90.00
#
_symmetry.space_group_name_H-M   'P 1'
#
loop_
_entity.id
_entity.type
_entity.pdbx_description
1 polymer ?
#
loop_
_entity_poly.entity_id
_entity_poly.type
_entity_poly.pdbx_seq_one_letter_code
_entity_poly.pdbx_strand_id
1 'polypeptide(L)' 'MAFGLGRLGWPPAQFWAATPREIAAALAAFGPGTTATAPDRSALNALMAAHPDARDRPRSC' A
#
# COMPACT_ATOMS: atom_id res chain seq x y z
N MET A 1 2.56 3.88 8.65
CA MET A 1 1.21 3.89 8.04
C MET A 1 0.93 5.26 7.41
N ALA A 2 1.53 5.62 6.25
CA ALA A 2 1.28 6.95 5.66
C ALA A 2 1.54 7.07 4.15
N PHE A 3 1.53 5.98 3.37
CA PHE A 3 1.86 6.11 1.93
C PHE A 3 0.77 6.87 1.14
N GLY A 4 -0.50 6.78 1.55
CA GLY A 4 -1.60 7.55 0.93
C GLY A 4 -1.62 9.05 1.29
N LEU A 5 -1.09 9.43 2.46
CA LEU A 5 -1.17 10.81 3.00
C LEU A 5 0.11 11.62 2.80
N GLY A 6 1.26 10.96 2.74
CA GLY A 6 2.56 11.65 2.72
C GLY A 6 2.98 12.14 1.33
N ARG A 7 2.76 11.35 0.28
CA ARG A 7 3.27 11.66 -1.08
C ARG A 7 2.25 12.35 -1.98
N LEU A 8 0.96 12.07 -1.75
CA LEU A 8 -0.16 12.70 -2.47
C LEU A 8 -0.63 14.01 -1.82
N GLY A 9 -0.33 14.22 -0.52
CA GLY A 9 -0.81 15.38 0.24
C GLY A 9 -2.32 15.40 0.48
N TRP A 10 -3.04 14.32 0.15
CA TRP A 10 -4.49 14.27 0.30
C TRP A 10 -4.89 14.12 1.77
N PRO A 11 -5.96 14.81 2.23
CA PRO A 11 -6.58 14.52 3.51
C PRO A 11 -7.06 13.06 3.56
N PRO A 12 -7.08 12.41 4.74
CA PRO A 12 -7.53 11.01 4.86
C PRO A 12 -8.91 10.75 4.29
N ALA A 13 -9.86 11.66 4.51
CA ALA A 13 -11.21 11.54 3.98
C ALA A 13 -11.22 11.50 2.44
N GLN A 14 -10.39 12.31 1.78
CA GLN A 14 -10.30 12.35 0.33
C GLN A 14 -9.66 11.09 -0.24
N PHE A 15 -8.64 10.56 0.42
CA PHE A 15 -8.02 9.30 0.04
C PHE A 15 -9.02 8.13 0.10
N TRP A 16 -9.82 8.05 1.17
CA TRP A 16 -10.79 6.97 1.34
C TRP A 16 -12.04 7.12 0.46
N ALA A 17 -12.37 8.33 0.01
CA ALA A 17 -13.45 8.58 -0.94
C ALA A 17 -13.06 8.32 -2.40
N ALA A 18 -11.76 8.30 -2.71
CA ALA A 18 -11.27 8.15 -4.08
C ALA A 18 -11.46 6.72 -4.61
N THR A 19 -11.72 6.63 -5.92
CA THR A 19 -11.83 5.36 -6.62
C THR A 19 -10.44 4.75 -6.86
N PRO A 20 -10.34 3.40 -7.01
CA PRO A 20 -9.09 2.75 -7.35
C PRO A 20 -8.40 3.32 -8.61
N ARG A 21 -9.20 3.76 -9.60
CA ARG A 21 -8.68 4.36 -10.85
C ARG A 21 -8.06 5.74 -10.61
N GLU A 22 -8.68 6.57 -9.77
CA GLU A 22 -8.14 7.88 -9.40
C GLU A 22 -6.86 7.75 -8.57
N ILE A 23 -6.83 6.79 -7.65
CA ILE A 23 -5.62 6.49 -6.87
C ILE A 23 -4.49 6.03 -7.81
N ALA A 24 -4.77 5.14 -8.77
CA ALA A 24 -3.78 4.70 -9.75
C ALA A 24 -3.24 5.86 -10.62
N ALA A 25 -4.13 6.75 -11.09
CA ALA A 25 -3.75 7.92 -11.86
C ALA A 25 -2.89 8.89 -11.05
N ALA A 26 -3.24 9.12 -9.79
CA ALA A 26 -2.49 9.98 -8.90
C ALA A 26 -1.10 9.38 -8.59
N LEU A 27 -1.01 8.08 -8.32
CA LEU A 27 0.27 7.39 -8.11
C LEU A 27 1.19 7.46 -9.34
N ALA A 28 0.64 7.36 -10.55
CA ALA A 28 1.40 7.50 -11.80
C ALA A 28 2.06 8.89 -11.93
N ALA A 29 1.46 9.94 -11.36
CA ALA A 29 2.01 11.28 -11.38
C ALA A 29 3.21 11.49 -10.43
N PHE A 30 3.38 10.64 -9.41
CA PHE A 30 4.44 10.77 -8.38
C PHE A 30 5.54 9.69 -8.45
N GLY A 31 5.41 8.71 -9.34
CA GLY A 31 6.39 7.65 -9.54
C GLY A 31 7.43 8.00 -10.62
N PRO A 32 8.66 7.44 -10.56
CA PRO A 32 9.51 7.40 -11.76
C PRO A 32 8.71 6.69 -12.86
N GLY A 33 8.68 7.24 -14.07
CA GLY A 33 7.79 6.87 -15.18
C GLY A 33 7.97 5.45 -15.75
N THR A 34 7.97 4.45 -14.91
CA THR A 34 8.14 3.04 -15.23
C THR A 34 7.17 2.25 -14.38
N THR A 35 6.27 1.60 -15.10
CA THR A 35 5.63 0.32 -14.79
C THR A 35 6.36 -0.48 -13.72
N ALA A 36 6.10 -0.20 -12.43
CA ALA A 36 6.42 -1.15 -11.39
C ALA A 36 5.48 -2.33 -11.61
N THR A 37 6.00 -3.42 -12.20
CA THR A 37 5.23 -4.65 -12.40
C THR A 37 4.76 -5.13 -11.04
N ALA A 38 3.47 -5.50 -10.94
CA ALA A 38 2.95 -6.10 -9.72
C ALA A 38 3.84 -7.30 -9.34
N PRO A 39 4.22 -7.45 -8.05
CA PRO A 39 5.04 -8.57 -7.63
C PRO A 39 4.32 -9.88 -7.95
N ASP A 40 5.08 -10.87 -8.41
CA ASP A 40 4.54 -12.21 -8.62
C ASP A 40 4.17 -12.89 -7.29
N ARG A 41 3.45 -14.01 -7.38
CA ARG A 41 2.95 -14.70 -6.20
C ARG A 41 4.06 -15.19 -5.27
N SER A 42 5.21 -15.60 -5.83
CA SER A 42 6.36 -16.04 -5.05
C SER A 42 7.00 -14.90 -4.26
N ALA A 43 7.17 -13.73 -4.88
CA ALA A 43 7.70 -12.55 -4.22
C ALA A 43 6.78 -12.10 -3.07
N LEU A 44 5.46 -12.13 -3.27
CA LEU A 44 4.51 -11.84 -2.20
C LEU A 44 4.60 -12.85 -1.04
N ASN A 45 4.74 -14.14 -1.33
CA ASN A 45 4.92 -15.16 -0.28
C ASN A 45 6.21 -14.96 0.52
N ALA A 46 7.32 -14.63 -0.15
CA ALA A 46 8.58 -14.33 0.52
C ALA A 46 8.46 -13.11 1.46
N LEU A 47 7.74 -12.06 1.02
CA LEU A 47 7.49 -10.88 1.84
C LEU A 47 6.63 -11.18 3.07
N MET A 48 5.58 -11.98 2.93
CA MET A 48 4.74 -12.39 4.07
C MET A 48 5.52 -13.22 5.10
N ALA A 49 6.43 -14.09 4.65
CA ALA A 49 7.29 -14.87 5.53
C ALA A 49 8.32 -13.99 6.26
N ALA A 50 8.88 -12.98 5.57
CA ALA A 50 9.85 -12.04 6.15
C ALA A 50 9.22 -11.03 7.13
N HIS A 51 7.95 -10.68 6.92
CA HIS A 51 7.22 -9.69 7.71
C HIS A 51 5.89 -10.27 8.22
N PRO A 52 5.94 -11.16 9.23
CA PRO A 52 4.72 -11.75 9.79
C PRO A 52 3.87 -10.69 10.51
N ASP A 53 2.55 -10.72 10.29
CA ASP A 53 1.62 -9.87 11.01
C ASP A 53 1.63 -10.20 12.50
N ALA A 54 1.66 -9.17 13.36
CA ALA A 54 1.71 -9.31 14.82
C ALA A 54 0.44 -9.89 15.47
N ARG A 55 -0.42 -10.59 14.70
CA ARG A 55 -1.63 -11.26 15.19
C ARG A 55 -1.32 -12.47 16.08
N ASP A 56 -0.06 -12.90 16.16
CA ASP A 56 0.40 -13.87 17.14
C ASP A 56 0.86 -13.21 18.45
N ARG A 57 0.15 -12.15 18.89
CA ARG A 57 0.21 -11.72 20.28
C ARG A 57 -0.92 -12.44 21.01
N PRO A 58 -0.65 -13.33 21.98
CA PRO A 58 -1.72 -13.98 22.72
C PRO A 58 -2.61 -12.88 23.30
N ARG A 59 -3.93 -12.99 23.04
CA ARG A 59 -4.93 -12.18 23.75
C ARG A 59 -4.74 -12.48 25.22
N SER A 60 -4.05 -11.60 25.93
CA SER A 60 -3.99 -11.65 27.38
C SER A 60 -5.41 -11.41 27.87
N CYS A 61 -6.00 -12.44 28.48
CA CYS A 61 -7.22 -12.32 29.28
C CYS A 61 -7.00 -11.32 30.42
#